data_AF-A0A7D9ICX9-F1
#
_entry.id   AF-A0A7D9ICX9-F1
#
_cell.length_a   1.000
_cell.length_b   1.000
_cell.length_c   1.000
_cell.angle_alpha   90.00
_cell.angle_beta   90.00
_cell.angle_gamma   90.00
#
_symmetry.space_group_name_H-M   'P 1'
#
loop_
_entity.id
_entity.type
_entity.pdbx_description
1 polymer ?
#
loop_
_entity_poly.entity_id
_entity_poly.type
_entity_poly.pdbx_seq_one_letter_code
_entity_poly.pdbx_strand_id
1 'polypeptide(L)'
;MERQIAELSSKIKTLNFRCTKTSEILEKQDRQASEREKQSIINISKAVNELKETIEEKKFAKGEDEEAIAEWSKLYESELEKADQDIKLLDQQIKKVDDDEREAKTAYEHERKLAFELELFERKAKFQEELEKTKQDDIVPQPTVESNAEAKLVKSVLAVAVAVNDGNEADEVLKKFPLQKALRVCAWMRRFANNALHKRGRSRVIGPLTTSKLARQRQFYIERAQENCDLDPVVITADDEKKRGKWSLGVVKELVAGKDGEVRVAVRSKKSHLERAVQQLYPLELSCDVEPPAKAVMNPEAPTFRPKRAAAVTARQRIREVTENDRDEH
;
A
#
# COMPACT_ATOMS: atom_id res chain seq x y z
N MET A 1 -64.56 -1.46 3.83
CA MET A 1 -63.40 -1.72 4.70
C MET A 1 -63.09 -3.21 4.75
N GLU A 2 -64.07 -4.08 5.01
CA GLU A 2 -63.91 -5.55 5.04
C GLU A 2 -63.18 -6.15 3.83
N ARG A 3 -63.51 -5.71 2.60
CA ARG A 3 -62.83 -6.16 1.38
C ARG A 3 -61.32 -5.89 1.38
N GLN A 4 -60.89 -4.72 1.88
CA GLN A 4 -59.47 -4.36 1.95
C GLN A 4 -58.76 -5.12 3.07
N ILE A 5 -59.43 -5.37 4.20
CA ILE A 5 -58.88 -6.20 5.29
C ILE A 5 -58.68 -7.64 4.80
N ALA A 6 -59.62 -8.18 4.04
CA ALA A 6 -59.49 -9.50 3.42
C ALA A 6 -58.34 -9.56 2.41
N GLU A 7 -58.16 -8.51 1.60
CA GLU A 7 -57.04 -8.37 0.67
C GLU A 7 -55.69 -8.25 1.40
N LEU A 8 -55.60 -7.46 2.47
CA LEU A 8 -54.41 -7.35 3.31
C LEU A 8 -54.05 -8.72 3.89
N SER A 9 -55.04 -9.44 4.44
CA SER A 9 -54.84 -10.79 4.98
C SER A 9 -54.33 -11.78 3.93
N SER A 10 -54.83 -11.72 2.69
CA SER A 10 -54.36 -12.61 1.61
C SER A 10 -52.93 -12.28 1.17
N LYS A 11 -52.55 -11.00 1.09
CA LYS A 11 -51.17 -10.59 0.81
C LYS A 11 -50.19 -11.03 1.89
N ILE A 12 -50.57 -10.94 3.17
CA ILE A 12 -49.73 -11.41 4.28
C ILE A 12 -49.56 -12.92 4.28
N LYS A 13 -50.63 -13.67 3.99
CA LYS A 13 -50.49 -15.13 3.80
C LYS A 13 -49.51 -15.47 2.68
N THR A 14 -49.55 -14.69 1.60
CA THR A 14 -48.61 -14.82 0.48
C THR A 14 -47.19 -14.47 0.90
N LEU A 15 -47.01 -13.40 1.69
CA LEU A 15 -45.72 -12.99 2.26
C LEU A 15 -45.14 -14.10 3.13
N ASN A 16 -45.91 -14.61 4.08
CA ASN A 16 -45.47 -15.66 5.00
C ASN A 16 -45.11 -16.96 4.26
N PHE A 17 -45.87 -17.32 3.22
CA PHE A 17 -45.53 -18.46 2.38
C PHE A 17 -44.17 -18.29 1.69
N ARG A 18 -43.85 -17.07 1.24
CA ARG A 18 -42.51 -16.78 0.70
C ARG A 18 -41.43 -16.82 1.76
N CYS A 19 -41.66 -16.20 2.92
CA CYS A 19 -40.74 -16.25 4.05
C CYS A 19 -40.38 -17.69 4.44
N THR A 20 -41.37 -18.60 4.47
CA THR A 20 -41.09 -20.03 4.74
C THR A 20 -40.24 -20.71 3.68
N LYS A 21 -40.26 -20.21 2.44
CA LYS A 21 -39.48 -20.73 1.31
C LYS A 21 -38.07 -20.13 1.26
N THR A 22 -37.85 -18.99 1.92
CA THR A 22 -36.54 -18.33 1.99
C THR A 22 -35.46 -19.27 2.52
N SER A 23 -35.76 -20.09 3.53
CA SER A 23 -34.82 -21.06 4.10
C SER A 23 -34.33 -22.08 3.07
N GLU A 24 -35.22 -22.62 2.22
CA GLU A 24 -34.86 -23.55 1.14
C GLU A 24 -33.98 -22.90 0.06
N ILE A 25 -34.14 -21.60 -0.16
CA ILE A 25 -33.37 -20.85 -1.15
C ILE A 25 -31.97 -20.53 -0.59
N LEU A 26 -31.89 -20.20 0.71
CA LEU A 26 -30.62 -19.98 1.40
C LEU A 26 -29.71 -21.21 1.37
N GLU A 27 -30.26 -22.43 1.44
CA GLU A 27 -29.50 -23.67 1.33
C GLU A 27 -28.82 -23.86 -0.04
N LYS A 28 -29.45 -23.38 -1.11
CA LYS A 28 -28.96 -23.60 -2.49
C LYS A 28 -27.79 -22.69 -2.86
N GLN A 29 -27.47 -21.70 -2.02
CA GLN A 29 -26.39 -20.71 -2.22
C GLN A 29 -26.36 -20.04 -3.61
N ASP A 30 -27.50 -20.02 -4.31
CA ASP A 30 -27.59 -19.42 -5.63
C ASP A 30 -27.82 -17.91 -5.47
N ARG A 31 -26.84 -17.12 -5.93
CA ARG A 31 -26.87 -15.64 -5.93
C ARG A 31 -28.12 -15.10 -6.62
N GLN A 32 -28.45 -15.60 -7.81
CA GLN A 32 -29.59 -15.07 -8.58
C GLN A 32 -30.92 -15.49 -7.97
N ALA A 33 -31.03 -16.72 -7.46
CA ALA A 33 -32.24 -17.16 -6.78
C ALA A 33 -32.50 -16.34 -5.50
N SER A 34 -31.45 -16.06 -4.73
CA SER A 34 -31.53 -15.25 -3.51
C SER A 34 -31.97 -13.81 -3.81
N GLU A 35 -31.43 -13.18 -4.88
CA GLU A 35 -31.82 -11.83 -5.28
C GLU A 35 -33.28 -11.76 -5.78
N ARG A 36 -33.72 -12.76 -6.56
CA ARG A 36 -35.11 -12.84 -7.04
C ARG A 36 -36.10 -12.98 -5.88
N GLU A 37 -35.78 -13.82 -4.90
CA GLU A 37 -36.65 -14.00 -3.73
C GLU A 37 -36.68 -12.74 -2.87
N LYS A 38 -35.52 -12.11 -2.64
CA LYS A 38 -35.42 -10.85 -1.93
C LYS A 38 -36.30 -9.77 -2.57
N GLN A 39 -36.19 -9.57 -3.88
CA GLN A 39 -37.04 -8.61 -4.59
C GLN A 39 -38.51 -9.02 -4.53
N SER A 40 -38.78 -10.33 -4.55
CA SER A 40 -40.03 -10.99 -4.22
C SER A 40 -40.70 -10.42 -2.96
N ILE A 41 -40.01 -10.62 -1.84
CA ILE A 41 -40.45 -10.27 -0.50
C ILE A 41 -40.60 -8.75 -0.39
N ILE A 42 -39.61 -7.96 -0.84
CA ILE A 42 -39.66 -6.49 -0.83
C ILE A 42 -40.93 -5.96 -1.51
N ASN A 43 -41.29 -6.48 -2.69
CA ASN A 43 -42.46 -6.01 -3.42
C ASN A 43 -43.76 -6.33 -2.69
N ILE A 44 -43.85 -7.50 -2.04
CA ILE A 44 -45.04 -7.89 -1.29
C ILE A 44 -45.12 -7.09 0.01
N SER A 45 -44.02 -6.91 0.74
CA SER A 45 -43.98 -6.10 1.98
C SER A 45 -44.43 -4.66 1.71
N LYS A 46 -43.96 -4.05 0.61
CA LYS A 46 -44.44 -2.72 0.19
C LYS A 46 -45.95 -2.69 -0.05
N ALA A 47 -46.47 -3.66 -0.80
CA ALA A 47 -47.90 -3.75 -1.10
C ALA A 47 -48.78 -4.08 0.12
N VAL A 48 -48.22 -4.74 1.14
CA VAL A 48 -48.86 -4.97 2.44
C VAL A 48 -48.90 -3.67 3.24
N ASN A 49 -47.78 -2.94 3.30
CA ASN A 49 -47.69 -1.70 4.07
C ASN A 49 -48.60 -0.60 3.48
N GLU A 50 -48.63 -0.43 2.17
CA GLU A 50 -49.54 0.52 1.50
C GLU A 50 -51.03 0.23 1.78
N LEU A 51 -51.41 -1.06 1.79
CA LEU A 51 -52.78 -1.45 2.14
C LEU A 51 -53.10 -1.24 3.61
N LYS A 52 -52.13 -1.52 4.50
CA LYS A 52 -52.25 -1.28 5.94
C LYS A 52 -52.51 0.21 6.20
N GLU A 53 -51.68 1.10 5.67
CA GLU A 53 -51.81 2.55 5.79
C GLU A 53 -53.18 3.04 5.28
N THR A 54 -53.60 2.57 4.10
CA THR A 54 -54.93 2.91 3.54
C THR A 54 -56.09 2.46 4.44
N ILE A 55 -55.94 1.34 5.17
CA ILE A 55 -56.96 0.85 6.10
C ILE A 55 -56.95 1.68 7.39
N GLU A 56 -55.78 2.04 7.90
CA GLU A 56 -55.64 2.91 9.07
C GLU A 56 -56.27 4.28 8.83
N GLU A 57 -55.98 4.93 7.70
CA GLU A 57 -56.61 6.19 7.29
C GLU A 57 -58.15 6.09 7.31
N LYS A 58 -58.69 4.97 6.83
CA LYS A 58 -60.14 4.72 6.81
C LYS A 58 -60.72 4.41 8.20
N LYS A 59 -59.93 3.85 9.12
CA LYS A 59 -60.33 3.61 10.51
C LYS A 59 -60.34 4.93 11.29
N PHE A 60 -59.32 5.76 11.13
CA PHE A 60 -59.27 7.12 11.69
C PHE A 60 -60.41 8.00 11.16
N ALA A 61 -60.70 7.96 9.85
CA ALA A 61 -61.80 8.72 9.26
C ALA A 61 -63.19 8.34 9.80
N LYS A 62 -63.34 7.13 10.36
CA LYS A 62 -64.58 6.66 11.01
C LYS A 62 -64.68 7.02 12.49
N GLY A 63 -63.62 7.57 13.09
CA GLY A 63 -63.54 7.84 14.52
C GLY A 63 -63.46 6.58 15.38
N GLU A 64 -62.85 5.50 14.86
CA GLU A 64 -62.50 4.34 15.68
C GLU A 64 -61.44 4.74 16.73
N ASP A 65 -61.44 4.05 17.87
CA ASP A 65 -60.52 4.31 18.97
C ASP A 65 -59.05 4.08 18.56
N GLU A 66 -58.17 5.02 18.92
CA GLU A 66 -56.77 5.02 18.49
C GLU A 66 -55.98 3.83 19.06
N GLU A 67 -56.30 3.39 20.29
CA GLU A 67 -55.62 2.25 20.92
C GLU A 67 -55.96 0.95 20.19
N ALA A 68 -57.23 0.76 19.82
CA ALA A 68 -57.67 -0.39 19.03
C ALA A 68 -57.02 -0.43 17.63
N ILE A 69 -56.80 0.72 17.00
CA ILE A 69 -56.09 0.82 15.71
C ILE A 69 -54.61 0.44 15.90
N ALA A 70 -53.97 0.92 16.97
CA ALA A 70 -52.57 0.62 17.27
C ALA A 70 -52.34 -0.88 17.55
N GLU A 71 -53.22 -1.53 18.31
CA GLU A 71 -53.12 -2.98 18.56
C GLU A 71 -53.29 -3.79 17.26
N TRP A 72 -54.24 -3.40 16.42
CA TRP A 72 -54.43 -4.00 15.10
C TRP A 72 -53.20 -3.82 14.21
N SER A 73 -52.62 -2.60 14.19
CA SER A 73 -51.42 -2.25 13.44
C SER A 73 -50.20 -3.10 13.83
N LYS A 74 -50.00 -3.27 15.14
CA LYS A 74 -48.88 -4.02 15.73
C LYS A 74 -48.83 -5.48 15.29
N LEU A 75 -49.98 -6.13 15.10
CA LEU A 75 -50.03 -7.52 14.60
C LEU A 75 -49.41 -7.63 13.20
N TYR A 76 -49.61 -6.62 12.35
CA TYR A 76 -49.09 -6.62 10.99
C TYR A 76 -47.62 -6.21 10.92
N GLU A 77 -47.20 -5.30 11.79
CA GLU A 77 -45.79 -4.93 11.93
C GLU A 77 -44.92 -6.12 12.34
N SER A 78 -45.41 -6.98 13.24
CA SER A 78 -44.68 -8.19 13.62
C SER A 78 -44.47 -9.17 12.45
N GLU A 79 -45.36 -9.20 11.46
CA GLU A 79 -45.22 -10.06 10.28
C GLU A 79 -44.30 -9.43 9.23
N LEU A 80 -44.33 -8.10 9.09
CA LEU A 80 -43.38 -7.35 8.26
C LEU A 80 -41.95 -7.47 8.80
N GLU A 81 -41.77 -7.43 10.12
CA GLU A 81 -40.46 -7.58 10.77
C GLU A 81 -39.82 -8.96 10.44
N LYS A 82 -40.61 -10.03 10.35
CA LYS A 82 -40.10 -11.35 9.92
C LYS A 82 -39.62 -11.32 8.47
N ALA A 83 -40.36 -10.65 7.58
CA ALA A 83 -39.95 -10.48 6.20
C ALA A 83 -38.66 -9.65 6.07
N ASP A 84 -38.49 -8.63 6.89
CA ASP A 84 -37.27 -7.82 6.93
C ASP A 84 -36.06 -8.61 7.45
N GLN A 85 -36.27 -9.51 8.43
CA GLN A 85 -35.24 -10.45 8.87
C GLN A 85 -34.80 -11.41 7.75
N ASP A 86 -35.75 -11.94 6.98
CA ASP A 86 -35.47 -12.80 5.83
C ASP A 86 -34.72 -12.06 4.72
N ILE A 87 -35.11 -10.82 4.42
CA ILE A 87 -34.38 -9.94 3.49
C ILE A 87 -32.93 -9.76 3.93
N LYS A 88 -32.71 -9.54 5.23
CA LYS A 88 -31.36 -9.37 5.81
C LYS A 88 -30.53 -10.65 5.67
N LEU A 89 -31.12 -11.82 5.88
CA LEU A 89 -30.45 -13.10 5.70
C LEU A 89 -30.07 -13.34 4.23
N LEU A 90 -30.98 -13.04 3.29
CA LEU A 90 -30.71 -13.10 1.86
C LEU A 90 -29.57 -12.16 1.45
N ASP A 91 -29.54 -10.94 1.97
CA ASP A 91 -28.44 -10.00 1.73
C ASP A 91 -27.09 -10.51 2.25
N GLN A 92 -27.08 -11.14 3.42
CA GLN A 92 -25.86 -11.76 3.95
C GLN A 92 -25.39 -12.91 3.06
N GLN A 93 -26.30 -13.72 2.54
CA GLN A 93 -25.96 -14.83 1.65
C GLN A 93 -25.42 -14.34 0.31
N ILE A 94 -26.04 -13.32 -0.29
CA ILE A 94 -25.57 -12.70 -1.54
C ILE A 94 -24.15 -12.15 -1.37
N LYS A 95 -23.86 -11.48 -0.24
CA LYS A 95 -22.51 -10.97 0.06
C LYS A 95 -21.48 -12.09 0.17
N LYS A 96 -21.80 -13.17 0.88
CA LYS A 96 -20.89 -14.33 1.01
C LYS A 96 -20.54 -14.90 -0.36
N VAL A 97 -21.53 -15.15 -1.21
CA VAL A 97 -21.30 -15.68 -2.56
C VAL A 97 -20.42 -14.72 -3.39
N ASP A 98 -20.63 -13.41 -3.28
CA ASP A 98 -19.81 -12.41 -3.98
C ASP A 98 -18.36 -12.37 -3.49
N ASP A 99 -18.15 -12.51 -2.19
CA ASP A 99 -16.83 -12.51 -1.58
C ASP A 99 -16.08 -13.80 -1.95
N ASP A 100 -16.73 -14.96 -1.90
CA ASP A 100 -16.18 -16.24 -2.36
C ASP A 100 -15.78 -16.20 -3.85
N GLU A 101 -16.61 -15.59 -4.70
CA GLU A 101 -16.28 -15.38 -6.11
C GLU A 101 -15.07 -14.47 -6.33
N ARG A 102 -14.89 -13.43 -5.49
CA ARG A 102 -13.73 -12.53 -5.55
C ARG A 102 -12.47 -13.25 -5.09
N GLU A 103 -12.54 -13.96 -3.98
CA GLU A 103 -11.42 -14.74 -3.44
C GLU A 103 -10.95 -15.79 -4.46
N ALA A 104 -11.88 -16.54 -5.07
CA ALA A 104 -11.58 -17.50 -6.11
C ALA A 104 -10.88 -16.87 -7.33
N LYS A 105 -11.33 -15.69 -7.79
CA LYS A 105 -10.68 -14.94 -8.88
C LYS A 105 -9.26 -14.53 -8.50
N THR A 106 -9.07 -14.00 -7.29
CA THR A 106 -7.72 -13.60 -6.83
C THR A 106 -6.78 -14.78 -6.68
N ALA A 107 -7.26 -15.91 -6.17
CA ALA A 107 -6.48 -17.14 -6.04
C ALA A 107 -6.06 -17.67 -7.42
N TYR A 108 -6.99 -17.72 -8.38
CA TYR A 108 -6.69 -18.12 -9.75
C TYR A 108 -5.63 -17.22 -10.42
N GLU A 109 -5.74 -15.90 -10.25
CA GLU A 109 -4.74 -14.97 -10.78
C GLU A 109 -3.37 -15.14 -10.12
N HIS A 110 -3.33 -15.40 -8.82
CA HIS A 110 -2.11 -15.69 -8.07
C HIS A 110 -1.46 -17.00 -8.54
N GLU A 111 -2.23 -18.08 -8.65
CA GLU A 111 -1.76 -19.36 -9.19
C GLU A 111 -1.22 -19.22 -10.61
N ARG A 112 -1.90 -18.44 -11.46
CA ARG A 112 -1.46 -18.19 -12.84
C ARG A 112 -0.13 -17.43 -12.89
N LYS A 113 0.08 -16.46 -11.98
CA LYS A 113 1.35 -15.74 -11.86
C LYS A 113 2.47 -16.66 -11.40
N LEU A 114 2.21 -17.46 -10.37
CA LEU A 114 3.20 -18.40 -9.85
C LEU A 114 3.60 -19.44 -10.90
N ALA A 115 2.64 -19.96 -11.67
CA ALA A 115 2.92 -20.89 -12.77
C ALA A 115 3.84 -20.27 -13.84
N PHE A 116 3.60 -19.01 -14.20
CA PHE A 116 4.44 -18.28 -15.14
C PHE A 116 5.86 -18.04 -14.60
N GLU A 117 5.98 -17.71 -13.31
CA GLU A 117 7.28 -17.55 -12.66
C GLU A 117 8.07 -18.86 -12.59
N LEU A 118 7.40 -19.97 -12.29
CA LEU A 118 8.01 -21.30 -12.31
C LEU A 118 8.48 -21.68 -13.72
N GLU A 119 7.67 -21.44 -14.75
CA GLU A 119 8.06 -21.68 -16.15
C GLU A 119 9.27 -20.83 -16.54
N LEU A 120 9.30 -19.56 -16.14
CA LEU A 120 10.42 -18.66 -16.39
C LEU A 120 11.68 -19.16 -15.68
N PHE A 121 11.56 -19.65 -14.44
CA PHE A 121 12.65 -20.22 -13.68
C PHE A 121 13.20 -21.49 -14.33
N GLU A 122 12.34 -22.42 -14.75
CA GLU A 122 12.73 -23.62 -15.48
C GLU A 122 13.46 -23.29 -16.78
N ARG A 123 12.94 -22.32 -17.55
CA ARG A 123 13.57 -21.89 -18.81
C ARG A 123 14.94 -21.27 -18.57
N LYS A 124 15.10 -20.47 -17.52
CA LYS A 124 16.39 -19.92 -17.10
C LYS A 124 17.37 -21.02 -16.70
N ALA A 125 16.93 -22.00 -15.91
CA ALA A 125 17.76 -23.12 -15.48
C ALA A 125 18.24 -23.97 -16.67
N LYS A 126 17.33 -24.33 -17.60
CA LYS A 126 17.68 -25.06 -18.83
C LYS A 126 18.70 -24.30 -19.67
N PHE A 127 18.52 -23.00 -19.85
CA PHE A 127 19.46 -22.17 -20.60
C PHE A 127 20.83 -22.08 -19.93
N GLN A 128 20.89 -22.02 -18.59
CA GLN A 128 22.14 -22.04 -17.84
C GLN A 128 22.85 -23.40 -17.98
N GLU A 129 22.12 -24.50 -17.89
CA GLU A 129 22.68 -25.85 -18.08
C GLU A 129 23.24 -26.03 -19.50
N GLU A 130 22.53 -25.52 -20.51
CA GLU A 130 22.98 -25.53 -21.91
C GLU A 130 24.22 -24.65 -22.13
N LEU A 131 24.30 -23.50 -21.45
CA LEU A 131 25.50 -22.66 -21.37
C LEU A 131 26.68 -23.35 -20.68
N GLU A 132 26.44 -24.20 -19.69
CA GLU A 132 27.50 -24.95 -19.01
C GLU A 132 27.99 -26.13 -19.85
N LYS A 133 27.07 -26.85 -20.52
CA LYS A 133 27.42 -27.92 -21.47
C LYS A 133 28.22 -27.40 -22.66
N THR A 134 27.79 -26.31 -23.29
CA THR A 134 28.52 -25.70 -24.41
C THR A 134 29.91 -25.21 -24.02
N LYS A 135 30.13 -24.77 -22.76
CA LYS A 135 31.47 -24.44 -22.24
C LYS A 135 32.35 -25.66 -22.00
N GLN A 136 31.77 -26.84 -21.77
CA GLN A 136 32.52 -28.09 -21.58
C GLN A 136 32.92 -28.76 -22.90
N ASP A 137 32.13 -28.58 -23.96
CA ASP A 137 32.35 -29.27 -25.24
C ASP A 137 33.19 -28.50 -26.28
N ASP A 138 33.60 -27.26 -26.01
CA ASP A 138 34.41 -26.47 -26.96
C ASP A 138 35.91 -26.81 -26.89
N ILE A 139 36.38 -27.50 -27.94
CA ILE A 139 37.76 -27.41 -28.44
C ILE A 139 38.01 -25.94 -28.78
N VAL A 140 38.87 -25.28 -27.99
CA VAL A 140 39.21 -23.85 -28.10
C VAL A 140 39.54 -23.46 -29.56
N PRO A 141 38.67 -22.75 -30.29
CA PRO A 141 39.09 -22.04 -31.48
C PRO A 141 39.77 -20.77 -31.00
N GLN A 142 41.03 -20.54 -31.40
CA GLN A 142 41.68 -19.27 -31.11
C GLN A 142 40.88 -18.14 -31.77
N PRO A 143 40.38 -17.16 -30.99
CA PRO A 143 39.55 -16.11 -31.53
C PRO A 143 40.42 -15.19 -32.41
N THR A 144 40.03 -15.03 -33.67
CA THR A 144 40.61 -14.01 -34.53
C THR A 144 40.25 -12.62 -34.01
N VAL A 145 41.15 -11.66 -34.24
CA VAL A 145 41.10 -10.30 -33.66
C VAL A 145 39.77 -9.58 -34.00
N GLU A 146 39.19 -9.90 -35.16
CA GLU A 146 37.93 -9.35 -35.66
C GLU A 146 36.70 -9.92 -34.93
N SER A 147 36.66 -11.23 -34.68
CA SER A 147 35.57 -11.88 -33.92
C SER A 147 35.51 -11.39 -32.46
N ASN A 148 36.67 -11.13 -31.85
CA ASN A 148 36.75 -10.51 -30.53
C ASN A 148 36.26 -9.05 -30.51
N ALA A 149 36.41 -8.31 -31.62
CA ALA A 149 35.92 -6.94 -31.72
C ALA A 149 34.39 -6.91 -31.90
N GLU A 150 33.85 -7.80 -32.73
CA GLU A 150 32.40 -7.91 -32.97
C GLU A 150 31.66 -8.43 -31.73
N ALA A 151 32.19 -9.45 -31.04
CA ALA A 151 31.58 -9.98 -29.82
C ALA A 151 31.60 -8.97 -28.66
N LYS A 152 32.65 -8.14 -28.55
CA LYS A 152 32.69 -7.02 -27.60
C LYS A 152 31.68 -5.94 -27.95
N LEU A 153 31.52 -5.64 -29.25
CA LEU A 153 30.53 -4.67 -29.71
C LEU A 153 29.11 -5.14 -29.37
N VAL A 154 28.78 -6.40 -29.68
CA VAL A 154 27.45 -6.99 -29.41
C VAL A 154 27.16 -7.11 -27.92
N LYS A 155 28.13 -7.55 -27.09
CA LYS A 155 27.96 -7.53 -25.63
C LYS A 155 27.81 -6.12 -25.08
N SER A 156 28.52 -5.13 -25.62
CA SER A 156 28.36 -3.73 -25.21
C SER A 156 26.98 -3.19 -25.59
N VAL A 157 26.49 -3.49 -26.79
CA VAL A 157 25.19 -3.04 -27.29
C VAL A 157 24.05 -3.74 -26.53
N LEU A 158 24.18 -5.03 -26.23
CA LEU A 158 23.19 -5.77 -25.46
C LEU A 158 23.21 -5.40 -23.97
N ALA A 159 24.40 -5.16 -23.38
CA ALA A 159 24.51 -4.64 -22.02
C ALA A 159 23.95 -3.22 -21.90
N VAL A 160 24.14 -2.38 -22.91
CA VAL A 160 23.50 -1.06 -23.01
C VAL A 160 21.98 -1.21 -23.15
N ALA A 161 21.48 -2.13 -23.97
CA ALA A 161 20.04 -2.34 -24.13
C ALA A 161 19.34 -2.95 -22.90
N VAL A 162 20.04 -3.79 -22.13
CA VAL A 162 19.54 -4.36 -20.87
C VAL A 162 19.62 -3.33 -19.73
N ALA A 163 20.70 -2.54 -19.65
CA ALA A 163 20.81 -1.44 -18.68
C ALA A 163 19.75 -0.34 -18.87
N VAL A 164 19.25 -0.16 -20.11
CA VAL A 164 18.15 0.77 -20.42
C VAL A 164 16.81 0.36 -19.76
N ASN A 165 16.68 -0.87 -19.27
CA ASN A 165 15.44 -1.36 -18.65
C ASN A 165 15.51 -1.54 -17.13
N ASP A 166 16.68 -1.34 -16.51
CA ASP A 166 16.85 -1.40 -15.07
C ASP A 166 16.88 0.03 -14.51
N GLY A 167 16.08 0.30 -13.48
CA GLY A 167 15.80 1.64 -12.94
C GLY A 167 16.99 2.46 -12.39
N ASN A 168 18.24 2.10 -12.68
CA ASN A 168 19.45 2.78 -12.21
C ASN A 168 19.69 4.15 -12.86
N GLU A 169 19.40 4.34 -14.15
CA GLU A 169 19.72 5.60 -14.84
C GLU A 169 18.86 6.78 -14.32
N ALA A 170 17.59 6.52 -14.03
CA ALA A 170 16.68 7.51 -13.46
C ALA A 170 17.10 7.93 -12.05
N ASP A 171 17.68 7.01 -11.28
CA ASP A 171 18.19 7.29 -9.93
C ASP A 171 19.54 8.01 -9.97
N GLU A 172 20.38 7.74 -10.99
CA GLU A 172 21.60 8.52 -11.22
C GLU A 172 21.32 9.99 -11.55
N VAL A 173 20.26 10.27 -12.32
CA VAL A 173 19.84 11.65 -12.60
C VAL A 173 19.40 12.37 -11.33
N LEU A 174 18.75 11.67 -10.40
CA LEU A 174 18.42 12.20 -9.07
C LEU A 174 19.65 12.45 -8.21
N LYS A 175 20.67 11.58 -8.27
CA LYS A 175 21.95 11.77 -7.55
C LYS A 175 22.73 12.99 -8.07
N LYS A 176 22.65 13.27 -9.37
CA LYS A 176 23.44 14.33 -10.04
C LYS A 176 22.78 15.70 -10.06
N PHE A 177 21.45 15.79 -9.94
CA PHE A 177 20.71 17.04 -10.13
C PHE A 177 19.63 17.27 -9.06
N PRO A 178 19.32 18.55 -8.73
CA PRO A 178 18.21 18.85 -7.83
C PRO A 178 16.89 18.34 -8.41
N LEU A 179 15.97 17.93 -7.52
CA LEU A 179 14.72 17.23 -7.86
C LEU A 179 13.97 17.86 -9.06
N GLN A 180 13.78 19.17 -9.06
CA GLN A 180 13.07 19.87 -10.14
C GLN A 180 13.76 19.72 -11.51
N LYS A 181 15.09 19.72 -11.54
CA LYS A 181 15.88 19.54 -12.75
C LYS A 181 15.84 18.09 -13.20
N ALA A 182 15.99 17.14 -12.27
CA ALA A 182 15.85 15.70 -12.56
C ALA A 182 14.47 15.36 -13.14
N LEU A 183 13.39 15.87 -12.53
CA LEU A 183 12.02 15.68 -13.02
C LEU A 183 11.84 16.19 -14.44
N ARG A 184 12.41 17.36 -14.78
CA ARG A 184 12.35 17.90 -16.14
C ARG A 184 13.14 17.05 -17.12
N VAL A 185 14.35 16.63 -16.77
CA VAL A 185 15.20 15.77 -17.62
C VAL A 185 14.48 14.46 -17.92
N CYS A 186 13.97 13.77 -16.90
CA CYS A 186 13.28 12.49 -17.09
C CYS A 186 11.95 12.63 -17.83
N ALA A 187 11.21 13.73 -17.62
CA ALA A 187 10.00 14.01 -18.38
C ALA A 187 10.30 14.29 -19.87
N TRP A 188 11.44 14.91 -20.18
CA TRP A 188 11.92 15.07 -21.55
C TRP A 188 12.38 13.75 -22.16
N MET A 189 13.14 12.93 -21.43
CA MET A 189 13.56 11.59 -21.86
C MET A 189 12.34 10.71 -22.16
N ARG A 190 11.34 10.69 -21.28
CA ARG A 190 10.10 9.94 -21.47
C ARG A 190 9.29 10.43 -22.67
N ARG A 191 9.24 11.75 -22.92
CA ARG A 191 8.62 12.30 -24.13
C ARG A 191 9.40 11.95 -25.39
N PHE A 192 10.73 11.99 -25.33
CA PHE A 192 11.61 11.62 -26.44
C PHE A 192 11.41 10.15 -26.80
N ALA A 193 11.50 9.25 -25.82
CA ALA A 193 11.26 7.82 -25.99
C ALA A 193 9.87 7.55 -26.58
N ASN A 194 8.84 8.19 -26.03
CA ASN A 194 7.49 8.10 -26.59
C ASN A 194 7.52 8.50 -28.06
N ASN A 195 7.95 9.73 -28.39
CA ASN A 195 8.02 10.26 -29.76
C ASN A 195 8.94 9.48 -30.73
N ALA A 196 9.92 8.72 -30.23
CA ALA A 196 10.84 7.91 -31.00
C ALA A 196 10.30 6.49 -31.29
N LEU A 197 9.48 5.93 -30.39
CA LEU A 197 8.92 4.58 -30.50
C LEU A 197 7.58 4.50 -31.24
N HIS A 198 7.00 5.62 -31.69
CA HIS A 198 5.70 5.61 -32.37
C HIS A 198 5.75 5.03 -33.80
N LYS A 199 4.78 4.17 -34.15
CA LYS A 199 4.45 3.80 -35.54
C LYS A 199 3.67 4.92 -36.25
N ARG A 200 3.78 4.97 -37.59
CA ARG A 200 3.11 5.97 -38.45
C ARG A 200 1.61 6.06 -38.12
N GLY A 201 1.13 7.27 -37.78
CA GLY A 201 -0.31 7.56 -37.58
C GLY A 201 -0.68 8.28 -36.28
N ARG A 202 0.21 8.41 -35.28
CA ARG A 202 -0.02 9.25 -34.09
C ARG A 202 0.74 10.57 -34.18
N SER A 203 0.08 11.66 -33.78
CA SER A 203 0.69 12.99 -33.75
C SER A 203 1.79 13.07 -32.69
N ARG A 204 2.99 13.50 -33.12
CA ARG A 204 4.12 13.74 -32.22
C ARG A 204 3.76 14.80 -31.18
N VAL A 205 4.10 14.55 -29.92
CA VAL A 205 3.86 15.54 -28.86
C VAL A 205 4.92 16.62 -28.94
N ILE A 206 4.55 17.81 -29.41
CA ILE A 206 5.41 18.98 -29.60
C ILE A 206 5.00 20.06 -28.59
N GLY A 207 5.94 20.89 -28.15
CA GLY A 207 5.67 22.06 -27.30
C GLY A 207 6.35 22.05 -25.92
N PRO A 208 6.13 23.07 -25.09
CA PRO A 208 6.71 23.18 -23.76
C PRO A 208 6.25 22.04 -22.84
N LEU A 209 7.02 21.79 -21.78
CA LEU A 209 6.72 20.73 -20.83
C LEU A 209 5.60 21.20 -19.88
N THR A 210 4.44 20.57 -19.96
CA THR A 210 3.25 20.91 -19.18
C THR A 210 3.38 20.49 -17.71
N THR A 211 2.79 21.24 -16.78
CA THR A 211 2.73 20.94 -15.34
C THR A 211 2.24 19.52 -15.04
N SER A 212 1.25 19.02 -15.79
CA SER A 212 0.73 17.65 -15.65
C SER A 212 1.76 16.56 -15.96
N LYS A 213 2.70 16.83 -16.89
CA LYS A 213 3.78 15.90 -17.21
C LYS A 213 4.84 15.86 -16.12
N LEU A 214 5.12 16.99 -15.47
CA LEU A 214 5.98 17.03 -14.30
C LEU A 214 5.33 16.33 -13.12
N ALA A 215 4.03 16.53 -12.90
CA ALA A 215 3.27 15.84 -11.85
C ALA A 215 3.33 14.32 -12.03
N ARG A 216 3.16 13.83 -13.26
CA ARG A 216 3.30 12.40 -13.58
C ARG A 216 4.71 11.87 -13.31
N GLN A 217 5.74 12.63 -13.64
CA GLN A 217 7.12 12.22 -13.36
C GLN A 217 7.43 12.26 -11.86
N ARG A 218 6.88 13.22 -11.13
CA ARG A 218 6.99 13.30 -9.67
C ARG A 218 6.34 12.08 -9.02
N GLN A 219 5.14 11.73 -9.45
CA GLN A 219 4.42 10.57 -8.94
C GLN A 219 5.22 9.28 -9.13
N PHE A 220 5.76 9.08 -10.34
CA PHE A 220 6.61 7.93 -10.66
C PHE A 220 7.82 7.77 -9.70
N TYR A 221 8.46 8.87 -9.31
CA TYR A 221 9.58 8.81 -8.37
C TYR A 221 9.14 8.60 -6.91
N ILE A 222 7.94 9.06 -6.54
CA ILE A 222 7.36 8.80 -5.21
C ILE A 222 7.05 7.31 -5.07
N GLU A 223 6.35 6.73 -6.04
CA GLU A 223 6.02 5.31 -6.06
C GLU A 223 7.29 4.45 -6.03
N ARG A 224 8.28 4.78 -6.87
CA ARG A 224 9.57 4.06 -6.88
C ARG A 224 10.34 4.19 -5.56
N ALA A 225 10.31 5.35 -4.91
CA ALA A 225 10.95 5.54 -3.61
C ALA A 225 10.22 4.78 -2.49
N GLN A 226 8.91 4.57 -2.64
CA GLN A 226 8.12 3.74 -1.72
C GLN A 226 8.36 2.25 -1.95
N GLU A 227 8.49 1.79 -3.20
CA GLU A 227 8.84 0.41 -3.56
C GLU A 227 10.26 0.02 -3.16
N ASN A 228 11.21 0.95 -3.30
CA ASN A 228 12.61 0.77 -2.88
C ASN A 228 12.86 1.25 -1.44
N CYS A 229 11.82 1.56 -0.67
CA CYS A 229 11.98 1.75 0.76
C CYS A 229 12.23 0.35 1.32
N ASP A 230 13.51 0.03 1.57
CA ASP A 230 13.86 -1.19 2.27
C ASP A 230 12.93 -1.29 3.48
N LEU A 231 12.16 -2.37 3.59
CA LEU A 231 11.51 -2.72 4.84
C LEU A 231 12.64 -3.18 5.77
N ASP A 232 12.62 -2.78 7.03
CA ASP A 232 13.67 -2.93 8.05
C ASP A 232 14.67 -1.78 8.39
N PRO A 233 14.53 -0.51 7.95
CA PRO A 233 15.38 0.57 8.45
C PRO A 233 15.02 0.85 9.91
N VAL A 234 16.06 0.95 10.75
CA VAL A 234 15.92 1.42 12.12
C VAL A 234 15.65 2.91 12.08
N VAL A 235 14.47 3.32 12.53
CA VAL A 235 14.05 4.72 12.59
C VAL A 235 13.82 5.16 14.04
N ILE A 236 14.04 6.44 14.29
CA ILE A 236 13.64 7.11 15.53
C ILE A 236 12.19 7.54 15.37
N THR A 237 11.35 7.27 16.37
CA THR A 237 9.96 7.68 16.34
C THR A 237 9.68 8.76 17.35
N ALA A 238 9.15 9.88 16.86
CA ALA A 238 8.72 10.97 17.70
C ALA A 238 7.59 10.53 18.64
N ASP A 239 7.72 10.96 19.88
CA ASP A 239 6.72 10.80 20.93
C ASP A 239 6.52 12.20 21.52
N ASP A 240 5.32 12.75 21.35
CA ASP A 240 5.00 14.13 21.71
C ASP A 240 5.11 14.36 23.23
N GLU A 241 4.99 13.29 24.03
CA GLU A 241 5.12 13.34 25.49
C GLU A 241 6.59 13.35 25.96
N LYS A 242 7.55 13.00 25.08
CA LYS A 242 8.95 12.80 25.46
C LYS A 242 9.87 13.75 24.69
N LYS A 243 10.90 14.23 25.39
CA LYS A 243 11.99 15.02 24.77
C LYS A 243 12.72 14.18 23.72
N ARG A 244 13.25 14.84 22.67
CA ARG A 244 13.94 14.20 21.51
C ARG A 244 14.97 13.12 21.89
N GLY A 245 15.76 13.35 22.95
CA GLY A 245 16.76 12.39 23.44
C GLY A 245 16.19 11.11 24.08
N LYS A 246 14.87 11.04 24.30
CA LYS A 246 14.14 9.89 24.86
C LYS A 246 13.17 9.27 23.86
N TRP A 247 13.22 9.67 22.58
CA TRP A 247 12.41 9.07 21.54
C TRP A 247 12.78 7.60 21.32
N SER A 248 11.79 6.79 20.97
CA SER A 248 11.95 5.34 20.90
C SER A 248 12.42 4.90 19.52
N LEU A 249 13.41 4.01 19.48
CA LEU A 249 13.83 3.35 18.24
C LEU A 249 12.83 2.27 17.85
N GLY A 250 12.58 2.10 16.55
CA GLY A 250 12.02 0.85 16.07
C GLY A 250 12.22 0.63 14.59
N VAL A 251 11.73 -0.52 14.14
CA VAL A 251 11.94 -1.01 12.78
C VAL A 251 10.63 -0.84 12.02
N VAL A 252 10.70 -0.24 10.83
CA VAL A 252 9.54 -0.11 9.94
C VAL A 252 9.31 -1.48 9.29
N LYS A 253 8.17 -2.10 9.59
CA LYS A 253 7.80 -3.41 9.04
C LYS A 253 6.81 -3.33 7.89
N GLU A 254 5.89 -2.37 7.94
CA GLU A 254 4.79 -2.29 6.98
C GLU A 254 4.49 -0.82 6.67
N LEU A 255 4.24 -0.53 5.39
CA LEU A 255 3.86 0.77 4.88
C LEU A 255 2.40 0.71 4.46
N VAL A 256 1.55 1.51 5.12
CA VAL A 256 0.11 1.56 4.82
C VAL A 256 -0.14 2.71 3.84
N ALA A 257 -0.48 2.35 2.60
CA ALA A 257 -0.88 3.28 1.57
C ALA A 257 -2.33 3.76 1.77
N GLY A 258 -2.56 5.06 1.54
CA GLY A 258 -3.89 5.64 1.48
C GLY A 258 -4.64 5.24 0.19
N LYS A 259 -5.92 5.64 0.10
CA LYS A 259 -6.79 5.38 -1.07
C LYS A 259 -6.26 5.97 -2.38
N ASP A 260 -5.36 6.94 -2.29
CA ASP A 260 -4.69 7.64 -3.39
C ASP A 260 -3.32 7.02 -3.76
N GLY A 261 -2.93 5.91 -3.12
CA GLY A 261 -1.64 5.25 -3.34
C GLY A 261 -0.47 5.91 -2.62
N GLU A 262 -0.66 7.05 -1.95
CA GLU A 262 0.38 7.68 -1.14
C GLU A 262 0.51 7.00 0.23
N VAL A 263 1.73 6.63 0.61
CA VAL A 263 2.02 6.10 1.95
C VAL A 263 1.90 7.21 2.99
N ARG A 264 0.96 7.06 3.93
CA ARG A 264 0.70 8.05 4.98
C ARG A 264 1.15 7.58 6.35
N VAL A 265 1.21 6.26 6.56
CA VAL A 265 1.48 5.63 7.85
C VAL A 265 2.52 4.53 7.68
N ALA A 266 3.49 4.48 8.59
CA ALA A 266 4.39 3.35 8.72
C ALA A 266 4.15 2.66 10.07
N VAL A 267 4.08 1.34 10.03
CA VAL A 267 3.92 0.50 11.20
C VAL A 267 5.30 0.12 11.70
N ARG A 268 5.55 0.44 12.96
CA ARG A 268 6.82 0.13 13.62
C ARG A 268 6.63 -1.03 14.58
N SER A 269 7.55 -1.98 14.55
CA SER A 269 7.53 -3.15 15.42
C SER A 269 8.88 -3.39 16.08
N LYS A 270 8.87 -3.59 17.41
CA LYS A 270 9.93 -4.29 18.18
C LYS A 270 9.36 -5.20 19.28
N LYS A 271 8.21 -4.86 19.86
CA LYS A 271 7.40 -5.65 20.82
C LYS A 271 5.91 -5.28 20.81
N SER A 272 5.55 -4.10 20.30
CA SER A 272 4.18 -3.64 20.06
C SER A 272 4.07 -3.06 18.65
N HIS A 273 2.90 -3.22 18.03
CA HIS A 273 2.57 -2.58 16.76
C HIS A 273 2.07 -1.16 17.03
N LEU A 274 2.78 -0.17 16.50
CA LEU A 274 2.38 1.22 16.57
C LEU A 274 2.34 1.81 15.17
N GLU A 275 1.18 2.32 14.80
CA GLU A 275 0.97 3.09 13.58
C GLU A 275 1.36 4.55 13.84
N ARG A 276 2.28 5.07 13.02
CA ARG A 276 2.70 6.48 13.07
C ARG A 276 2.75 7.07 11.68
N ALA A 277 2.43 8.35 11.58
CA ALA A 277 2.56 9.08 10.32
C ALA A 277 4.02 9.06 9.88
N VAL A 278 4.27 8.98 8.57
CA VAL A 278 5.64 8.97 8.02
C VAL A 278 6.45 10.20 8.49
N GLN A 279 5.79 11.35 8.65
CA GLN A 279 6.41 12.59 9.14
C GLN A 279 6.93 12.51 10.59
N GLN A 280 6.44 11.55 11.38
CA GLN A 280 6.86 11.33 12.76
C GLN A 280 7.97 10.27 12.87
N LEU A 281 8.44 9.75 11.74
CA LEU A 281 9.57 8.84 11.65
C LEU A 281 10.79 9.60 11.14
N TYR A 282 11.86 9.57 11.92
CA TYR A 282 13.11 10.21 11.60
C TYR A 282 14.15 9.14 11.29
N PRO A 283 14.92 9.27 10.19
CA PRO A 283 16.02 8.35 9.92
C PRO A 283 17.00 8.37 11.08
N LEU A 284 17.52 7.19 11.44
CA LEU A 284 18.57 7.10 12.42
C LEU A 284 19.86 7.64 11.80
N GLU A 285 20.23 8.87 12.15
CA GLU A 285 21.45 9.52 11.67
C GLU A 285 22.69 8.89 12.31
N LEU A 286 23.10 7.72 11.82
CA LEU A 286 24.42 7.15 12.06
C LEU A 286 25.34 7.57 10.92
N SER A 287 25.94 8.75 11.01
CA SER A 287 27.15 9.01 10.23
C SER A 287 28.31 8.29 10.93
N CYS A 288 28.54 7.04 10.57
CA CYS A 288 29.79 6.34 10.87
C CYS A 288 30.70 6.31 9.63
N ASP A 289 30.76 7.40 8.87
CA ASP A 289 31.75 7.62 7.81
C ASP A 289 32.95 8.39 8.36
N VAL A 290 33.43 8.01 9.54
CA VAL A 290 34.84 8.25 9.86
C VAL A 290 35.55 7.05 9.31
N GLU A 291 36.10 7.15 8.10
CA GLU A 291 37.19 6.24 7.74
C GLU A 291 38.17 6.28 8.91
N PRO A 292 38.51 5.13 9.52
CA PRO A 292 39.52 5.13 10.56
C PRO A 292 40.73 5.85 9.96
N PRO A 293 41.23 6.93 10.57
CA PRO A 293 42.32 7.68 9.97
C PRO A 293 43.39 6.66 9.63
N ALA A 294 43.76 6.58 8.34
CA ALA A 294 44.79 5.66 7.86
C ALA A 294 45.91 5.69 8.88
N LYS A 295 46.21 4.52 9.49
CA LYS A 295 47.09 4.38 10.68
C LYS A 295 48.05 5.54 10.72
N ALA A 296 47.84 6.48 11.65
CA ALA A 296 48.66 7.67 11.74
C ALA A 296 50.13 7.22 11.70
N VAL A 297 50.81 7.51 10.60
CA VAL A 297 52.24 7.22 10.49
C VAL A 297 52.85 8.09 11.59
N MET A 298 53.27 7.44 12.69
CA MET A 298 53.85 8.13 13.82
C MET A 298 55.09 8.83 13.30
N ASN A 299 55.09 10.16 13.32
CA ASN A 299 56.26 10.93 12.93
C ASN A 299 57.35 10.69 13.99
N PRO A 300 58.45 9.98 13.67
CA PRO A 300 59.51 9.70 14.64
C PRO A 300 60.31 10.96 15.02
N GLU A 301 60.16 12.06 14.28
CA GLU A 301 60.77 13.36 14.56
C GLU A 301 59.84 14.32 15.31
N ALA A 302 58.65 13.87 15.74
CA ALA A 302 57.75 14.71 16.53
C ALA A 302 58.41 15.07 17.89
N PRO A 303 58.57 16.37 18.23
CA PRO A 303 59.13 16.77 19.51
C PRO A 303 58.29 16.19 20.66
N THR A 304 58.94 15.47 21.56
CA THR A 304 58.30 14.65 22.62
C THR A 304 57.54 15.47 23.66
N PHE A 305 57.63 16.79 23.64
CA PHE A 305 56.93 17.63 24.59
C PHE A 305 56.71 19.04 24.06
N ARG A 306 55.45 19.43 23.86
CA ARG A 306 55.11 20.84 23.64
C ARG A 306 55.11 21.54 25.01
N PRO A 307 55.99 22.52 25.27
CA PRO A 307 55.99 23.22 26.55
C PRO A 307 54.61 23.83 26.82
N LYS A 308 54.13 23.68 28.05
CA LYS A 308 52.82 24.22 28.45
C LYS A 308 52.84 25.74 28.25
N ARG A 309 51.85 26.25 27.53
CA ARG A 309 51.68 27.70 27.34
C ARG A 309 51.65 28.39 28.70
N ALA A 310 52.27 29.57 28.81
CA ALA A 310 52.38 30.32 30.06
C ALA A 310 51.04 30.43 30.82
N ALA A 311 49.94 30.71 30.09
CA ALA A 311 48.59 30.77 30.66
C ALA A 311 48.15 29.49 31.40
N ALA A 312 48.51 28.31 30.91
CA ALA A 312 48.17 27.04 31.55
C ALA A 312 49.00 26.77 32.81
N VAL A 313 50.23 27.31 32.86
CA VAL A 313 51.06 27.26 34.08
C VAL A 313 50.49 28.21 35.12
N THR A 314 50.16 29.44 34.73
CA THR A 314 49.53 30.44 35.62
C THR A 314 48.19 29.94 36.18
N ALA A 315 47.35 29.32 35.35
CA ALA A 315 46.07 28.77 35.81
C ALA A 315 46.26 27.66 36.87
N ARG A 316 47.28 26.80 36.73
CA ARG A 316 47.58 25.77 37.72
C ARG A 316 48.11 26.33 39.04
N GLN A 317 48.91 27.39 38.98
CA GLN A 317 49.36 28.10 40.18
C GLN A 317 48.16 28.69 40.93
N ARG A 318 47.25 29.35 40.22
CA ARG A 318 46.01 29.89 40.83
C ARG A 318 45.13 28.80 41.45
N ILE A 319 44.97 27.66 40.79
CA ILE A 319 44.21 26.54 41.36
C ILE A 319 44.87 26.03 42.64
N ARG A 320 46.20 25.96 42.67
CA ARG A 320 46.94 25.53 43.86
C ARG A 320 46.79 26.51 45.02
N GLU A 321 46.91 27.81 44.75
CA GLU A 321 46.72 28.87 45.74
C GLU A 321 45.31 28.84 46.35
N VAL A 322 44.27 28.64 45.52
CA VAL A 322 42.89 28.48 46.01
C VAL A 322 42.77 27.25 46.91
N THR A 323 43.34 26.11 46.52
CA THR A 323 43.28 24.89 47.35
C THR A 323 44.11 24.96 48.63
N GLU A 324 45.11 25.84 48.71
CA GLU A 324 45.91 26.07 49.91
C GLU A 324 45.20 27.06 50.84
N ASN A 325 44.60 28.15 50.32
CA ASN A 325 43.75 29.05 51.10
C ASN A 325 42.52 28.34 51.69
N ASP A 326 41.87 27.45 50.93
CA ASP A 326 40.72 26.67 51.42
C ASP A 326 41.09 25.67 52.53
N ARG A 327 42.39 25.37 52.73
CA ARG A 327 42.90 24.49 53.80
C ARG A 327 43.29 25.22 55.07
N ASP A 328 43.60 26.52 54.99
CA ASP A 328 44.03 27.33 56.13
C ASP A 328 42.87 28.12 56.79
N GLU A 329 41.66 28.08 56.22
CA GLU A 329 40.42 28.66 56.82
C GLU A 329 39.59 27.66 57.66
N HIS A 330 40.15 26.50 58.05
CA HIS A 330 39.48 25.50 58.90
C HIS A 330 40.22 25.13 60.18
#